data_AF-E9IUC5-F1
#
_entry.id   AF-E9IUC5-F1
#
_cell.length_a   1.000
_cell.length_b   1.000
_cell.length_c   1.000
_cell.angle_alpha   90.00
_cell.angle_beta   90.00
_cell.angle_gamma   90.00
#
_symmetry.space_group_name_H-M   'P 1'
#
loop_
_entity.id
_entity.type
_entity.pdbx_description
1 polymer ?
#
loop_
_entity_poly.entity_id
_entity_poly.type
_entity_poly.pdbx_seq_one_letter_code
_entity_poly.pdbx_strand_id
1 'polypeptide(L)'
;MEDFVPTRGSQVKKSATSNYISVNYVAPKKKSTSVDNADNENKSSIKQTPAELKEQQEKEMKKLRYEIIKFGMSGFEKPKAKRAKVELAISLGAKPPKNRRMNYNKLKMRQTTKKERKKEEEGHKSGLSNSLRKPKSKKTRKKDGDILRVYGKVPKGVLAKQKS
;
A
#
# COMPACT_ATOMS: atom_id res chain seq x y z
N MET A 1 -59.92 -60.07 -10.46
CA MET A 1 -58.89 -60.65 -9.56
C MET A 1 -58.45 -59.54 -8.63
N GLU A 2 -59.30 -59.21 -7.65
CA GLU A 2 -59.23 -57.95 -6.89
C GLU A 2 -58.97 -58.16 -5.38
N ASP A 3 -58.79 -59.41 -4.94
CA ASP A 3 -58.63 -59.76 -3.52
C ASP A 3 -57.17 -59.94 -3.09
N PHE A 4 -56.22 -59.17 -3.65
CA PHE A 4 -54.83 -59.26 -3.21
C PHE A 4 -54.59 -58.36 -2.00
N VAL A 5 -54.56 -58.96 -0.80
CA VAL A 5 -54.21 -58.25 0.45
C VAL A 5 -52.68 -58.07 0.51
N PRO A 6 -52.16 -56.84 0.39
CA PRO A 6 -50.72 -56.62 0.36
C PRO A 6 -50.08 -56.89 1.72
N THR A 7 -48.99 -57.67 1.72
CA THR A 7 -48.21 -57.93 2.93
C THR A 7 -47.38 -56.70 3.32
N ARG A 8 -47.03 -56.60 4.61
CA ARG A 8 -46.26 -55.48 5.17
C ARG A 8 -44.95 -55.21 4.42
N GLY A 9 -44.24 -56.27 3.98
CA GLY A 9 -43.01 -56.15 3.18
C GLY A 9 -43.23 -55.58 1.78
N SER A 10 -44.40 -55.83 1.16
CA SER A 10 -44.74 -55.26 -0.14
C SER A 10 -45.00 -53.74 -0.07
N GLN A 11 -45.50 -53.25 1.07
CA GLN A 11 -45.75 -51.82 1.29
C GLN A 11 -44.46 -51.02 1.51
N VAL A 12 -43.45 -51.59 2.18
CA VAL A 12 -42.15 -50.94 2.42
C VAL A 12 -41.42 -50.62 1.12
N LYS A 13 -41.52 -51.49 0.10
CA LYS A 13 -40.92 -51.24 -1.22
C LYS A 13 -41.60 -50.08 -1.97
N LYS A 14 -42.92 -49.92 -1.82
CA LYS A 14 -43.68 -48.79 -2.40
C LYS A 14 -43.36 -47.46 -1.70
N SER A 15 -43.15 -47.46 -0.39
CA SER A 15 -42.74 -46.25 0.35
C SER A 15 -41.29 -45.84 0.08
N ALA A 16 -40.42 -46.80 -0.22
CA ALA A 16 -39.02 -46.50 -0.57
C ALA A 16 -38.92 -45.72 -1.89
N THR A 17 -39.78 -46.02 -2.87
CA THR A 17 -39.82 -45.27 -4.14
C THR A 17 -40.47 -43.90 -3.99
N SER A 18 -41.44 -43.72 -3.09
CA SER A 18 -42.11 -42.42 -2.90
C SER A 18 -41.22 -41.38 -2.20
N ASN A 19 -40.25 -41.82 -1.40
CA ASN A 19 -39.40 -40.93 -0.59
C ASN A 19 -38.00 -40.73 -1.19
N TYR A 20 -37.79 -41.09 -2.46
CA TYR A 20 -36.50 -40.90 -3.11
C TYR A 20 -36.29 -39.43 -3.51
N ILE A 21 -35.36 -38.76 -2.82
CA ILE A 21 -34.97 -37.38 -3.12
C ILE A 21 -33.53 -37.40 -3.64
N SER A 22 -33.36 -37.19 -4.94
CA SER A 22 -32.04 -36.99 -5.54
C SER A 22 -31.64 -35.52 -5.44
N VAL A 23 -30.65 -35.21 -4.60
CA VAL A 23 -30.07 -33.86 -4.51
C VAL A 23 -28.78 -33.82 -5.33
N ASN A 24 -28.80 -33.13 -6.47
CA ASN A 24 -27.61 -32.88 -7.26
C ASN A 24 -26.93 -31.59 -6.80
N TYR A 25 -25.72 -31.71 -6.25
CA TYR A 25 -24.91 -30.56 -5.87
C TYR A 25 -24.03 -30.10 -7.04
N VAL A 26 -24.21 -28.85 -7.47
CA VAL A 26 -23.32 -28.18 -8.41
C VAL A 26 -22.41 -27.24 -7.63
N ALA A 27 -21.12 -27.55 -7.59
CA ALA A 27 -20.14 -26.71 -6.91
C ALA A 27 -20.11 -25.30 -7.54
N PRO A 28 -20.17 -24.22 -6.74
CA PRO A 28 -20.12 -22.87 -7.27
C PRO A 28 -18.76 -22.62 -7.93
N LYS A 29 -18.78 -22.30 -9.23
CA LYS A 29 -17.57 -21.92 -9.96
C LYS A 29 -17.05 -20.60 -9.36
N LYS A 30 -15.78 -20.57 -8.98
CA LYS A 30 -15.12 -19.33 -8.54
C LYS A 30 -15.23 -18.33 -9.69
N LYS A 31 -15.72 -17.11 -9.42
CA LYS A 31 -15.59 -15.99 -10.34
C LYS A 31 -14.09 -15.84 -10.63
N SER A 32 -13.66 -16.19 -11.84
CA SER A 32 -12.40 -15.67 -12.35
C SER A 32 -12.56 -14.16 -12.32
N THR A 33 -11.81 -13.48 -11.47
CA THR A 33 -11.50 -12.08 -11.74
C THR A 33 -10.87 -12.11 -13.13
N SER A 34 -11.59 -11.66 -14.15
CA SER A 34 -10.92 -11.23 -15.37
C SER A 34 -9.98 -10.14 -14.88
N VAL A 35 -8.71 -10.48 -14.76
CA VAL A 35 -7.70 -9.45 -14.96
C VAL A 35 -7.89 -9.16 -16.43
N ASP A 36 -8.63 -8.09 -16.70
CA ASP A 36 -8.86 -7.57 -18.03
C ASP A 36 -7.48 -7.18 -18.59
N ASN A 37 -6.73 -8.17 -19.08
CA ASN A 37 -5.71 -7.98 -20.09
C ASN A 37 -6.43 -7.99 -21.43
N ALA A 38 -7.42 -7.11 -21.57
CA ALA A 38 -8.02 -6.75 -22.83
C ALA A 38 -7.35 -5.47 -23.32
N ASP A 39 -6.01 -5.47 -23.41
CA ASP A 39 -5.29 -4.45 -24.15
C ASP A 39 -5.24 -4.86 -25.63
N ASN A 40 -6.40 -4.75 -26.26
CA ASN A 40 -6.59 -4.06 -27.53
C ASN A 40 -5.59 -4.38 -28.67
N GLU A 41 -5.68 -5.58 -29.25
CA GLU A 41 -5.07 -5.92 -30.55
C GLU A 41 -5.90 -5.41 -31.75
N ASN A 42 -6.51 -4.22 -31.66
CA ASN A 42 -7.17 -3.58 -32.79
C ASN A 42 -6.70 -2.13 -32.94
N LYS A 43 -5.43 -1.93 -33.27
CA LYS A 43 -4.98 -0.67 -33.87
C LYS A 43 -4.99 -0.83 -35.39
N SER A 44 -6.18 -0.66 -35.96
CA SER A 44 -6.35 -0.15 -37.31
C SER A 44 -5.42 1.05 -37.52
N SER A 45 -4.79 1.11 -38.69
CA SER A 45 -3.81 2.07 -39.18
C SER A 45 -4.31 3.52 -39.25
N ILE A 46 -4.71 4.08 -38.11
CA ILE A 46 -5.02 5.50 -37.96
C ILE A 46 -3.68 6.23 -37.82
N LYS A 47 -3.41 7.19 -38.71
CA LYS A 47 -2.21 8.04 -38.68
C LYS A 47 -2.21 8.82 -37.35
N GLN A 48 -1.48 8.31 -36.37
CA GLN A 48 -1.40 8.91 -35.04
C GLN A 48 -0.67 10.25 -35.13
N THR A 49 -1.19 11.26 -34.44
CA THR A 49 -0.51 12.55 -34.32
C THR A 49 0.80 12.38 -33.54
N PRO A 50 1.83 13.23 -33.76
CA PRO A 50 3.08 13.15 -33.01
C PRO A 50 2.90 13.33 -31.49
N ALA A 51 1.79 13.93 -31.05
CA ALA A 51 1.43 14.01 -29.64
C ALA A 51 0.93 12.66 -29.08
N GLU A 52 0.09 11.94 -29.83
CA GLU A 52 -0.39 10.60 -29.45
C GLU A 52 0.73 9.57 -29.38
N LEU A 53 1.71 9.64 -30.29
CA LEU A 53 2.89 8.77 -30.25
C LEU A 53 3.70 8.94 -28.95
N LYS A 54 3.87 10.19 -28.50
CA LYS A 54 4.54 10.48 -27.23
C LYS A 54 3.77 9.94 -26.03
N GLU A 55 2.45 10.10 -26.02
CA GLU A 55 1.61 9.58 -24.94
C GLU A 55 1.65 8.03 -24.88
N GLN A 56 1.67 7.37 -26.05
CA GLN A 56 1.83 5.92 -26.14
C GLN A 56 3.20 5.47 -25.62
N GLN A 57 4.26 6.16 -26.01
CA GLN A 57 5.60 5.90 -25.50
C GLN A 57 5.66 6.08 -23.98
N GLU A 58 5.05 7.12 -23.41
CA GLU A 58 4.99 7.32 -21.96
C GLU A 58 4.21 6.20 -21.25
N LYS A 59 3.11 5.73 -21.84
CA LYS A 59 2.33 4.59 -21.33
C LYS A 59 3.15 3.30 -21.36
N GLU A 60 3.86 3.03 -22.45
CA GLU A 60 4.77 1.88 -22.58
C GLU A 60 5.90 1.95 -21.55
N MET A 61 6.54 3.12 -21.40
CA MET A 61 7.59 3.33 -20.41
C MET A 61 7.08 3.17 -18.98
N LYS A 62 5.84 3.58 -18.69
CA LYS A 62 5.20 3.38 -17.38
C LYS A 62 4.94 1.89 -17.11
N LYS A 63 4.47 1.15 -18.11
CA LYS A 63 4.28 -0.31 -18.04
C LYS A 63 5.63 -1.02 -17.79
N LEU A 64 6.65 -0.67 -18.57
CA LEU A 64 8.00 -1.24 -18.42
C LEU A 64 8.59 -0.97 -17.03
N ARG A 65 8.47 0.26 -16.50
CA ARG A 65 8.91 0.60 -15.14
C ARG A 65 8.22 -0.28 -14.09
N TYR A 66 6.92 -0.52 -14.24
CA TYR A 66 6.17 -1.40 -13.34
C TYR A 66 6.67 -2.84 -13.41
N GLU A 67 6.90 -3.37 -14.62
CA GLU A 67 7.42 -4.73 -14.84
C GLU A 67 8.81 -4.93 -14.24
N ILE A 68 9.70 -3.95 -14.42
CA ILE A 68 11.05 -3.96 -13.81
C ILE A 68 10.94 -4.01 -12.29
N ILE A 69 10.09 -3.19 -11.69
CA ILE A 69 9.90 -3.20 -10.22
C ILE A 69 9.34 -4.55 -9.76
N LYS A 70 8.32 -5.08 -10.46
CA LYS A 70 7.72 -6.38 -10.17
C LYS A 70 8.76 -7.51 -10.26
N PHE A 71 9.59 -7.49 -11.29
CA PHE A 71 10.69 -8.45 -11.49
C PHE A 71 11.72 -8.36 -10.37
N GLY A 72 12.18 -7.15 -10.02
CA GLY A 72 13.12 -6.94 -8.91
C GLY A 72 12.58 -7.44 -7.56
N MET A 73 11.27 -7.37 -7.35
CA MET A 73 10.62 -7.88 -6.14
C MET A 73 10.50 -9.41 -6.09
N SER A 74 10.60 -10.10 -7.23
CA SER A 74 10.46 -11.56 -7.33
C SER A 74 11.58 -12.30 -6.57
N GLY A 75 12.79 -11.73 -6.56
CA GLY A 75 13.96 -12.32 -5.86
C GLY A 75 14.01 -12.07 -4.35
N PHE A 76 13.01 -11.41 -3.75
CA PHE A 76 13.04 -11.09 -2.32
C PHE A 76 12.50 -12.23 -1.44
N GLU A 77 13.11 -12.40 -0.27
CA GLU A 77 12.57 -13.25 0.79
C GLU A 77 11.15 -12.81 1.17
N LYS A 78 10.28 -13.76 1.53
CA LYS A 78 8.85 -13.53 1.86
C LYS A 78 8.57 -12.26 2.69
N PRO A 79 9.27 -11.96 3.82
CA PRO A 79 8.99 -10.75 4.59
C PRO A 79 9.39 -9.46 3.86
N LYS A 80 10.50 -9.46 3.11
CA LYS A 80 10.97 -8.31 2.32
C LYS A 80 10.08 -8.08 1.11
N ALA A 81 9.68 -9.15 0.42
CA ALA A 81 8.73 -9.10 -0.70
C ALA A 81 7.39 -8.47 -0.29
N LYS A 82 6.86 -8.83 0.89
CA LYS A 82 5.63 -8.22 1.44
C LYS A 82 5.77 -6.71 1.67
N ARG A 83 6.91 -6.27 2.24
CA ARG A 83 7.17 -4.84 2.47
C ARG A 83 7.28 -4.07 1.16
N ALA A 84 8.04 -4.59 0.19
CA ALA A 84 8.17 -3.99 -1.13
C ALA A 84 6.82 -3.89 -1.86
N LYS A 85 5.94 -4.90 -1.74
CA LYS A 85 4.58 -4.86 -2.30
C LYS A 85 3.73 -3.74 -1.69
N VAL A 86 3.81 -3.55 -0.37
CA VAL A 86 3.09 -2.48 0.32
C VAL A 86 3.65 -1.11 -0.10
N GLU A 87 4.97 -0.96 -0.19
CA GLU A 87 5.62 0.28 -0.63
C GLU A 87 5.27 0.63 -2.08
N LEU A 88 5.24 -0.35 -2.97
CA LEU A 88 4.77 -0.18 -4.35
C LEU A 88 3.32 0.28 -4.39
N ALA A 89 2.43 -0.38 -3.64
CA ALA A 89 1.03 0.01 -3.57
C ALA A 89 0.86 1.45 -3.07
N ILE A 90 1.61 1.86 -2.03
CA ILE A 90 1.59 3.24 -1.52
C ILE A 90 2.07 4.22 -2.61
N SER A 91 3.11 3.88 -3.35
CA SER A 91 3.65 4.69 -4.45
C SER A 91 2.64 4.86 -5.59
N LEU A 92 1.81 3.85 -5.83
CA LEU A 92 0.69 3.89 -6.77
C LEU A 92 -0.55 4.63 -6.22
N GLY A 93 -0.49 5.16 -4.99
CA GLY A 93 -1.57 5.94 -4.38
C GLY A 93 -2.44 5.17 -3.39
N ALA A 94 -2.11 3.92 -3.06
CA ALA A 94 -2.83 3.19 -2.02
C ALA A 94 -2.63 3.84 -0.64
N LYS A 95 -3.68 3.81 0.19
CA LYS A 95 -3.61 4.30 1.56
C LYS A 95 -2.66 3.42 2.40
N PRO A 96 -1.69 4.00 3.13
CA PRO A 96 -0.77 3.21 3.93
C PRO A 96 -1.49 2.49 5.08
N PRO A 97 -1.01 1.30 5.49
CA PRO A 97 -1.63 0.55 6.58
C PRO A 97 -1.55 1.31 7.90
N LYS A 98 -2.62 1.22 8.70
CA LYS A 98 -2.69 1.90 10.00
C LYS A 98 -1.67 1.31 10.98
N ASN A 99 -0.99 2.18 11.72
CA ASN A 99 -0.09 1.75 12.78
C ASN A 99 -0.86 1.06 13.91
N ARG A 100 -0.31 -0.04 14.43
CA ARG A 100 -0.86 -0.72 15.61
C ARG A 100 -0.86 0.24 16.80
N ARG A 101 -1.94 0.24 17.60
CA ARG A 101 -2.02 1.00 18.85
C ARG A 101 -0.91 0.53 19.79
N MET A 102 -0.15 1.47 20.35
CA MET A 102 0.91 1.20 21.31
C MET A 102 0.90 2.27 22.42
N ASN A 103 1.38 1.92 23.61
CA ASN A 103 1.56 2.88 24.70
C ASN A 103 2.54 4.00 24.30
N TYR A 104 2.25 5.24 24.70
CA TYR A 104 3.02 6.43 24.35
C TYR A 104 4.50 6.33 24.73
N ASN A 105 4.80 5.86 25.94
CA ASN A 105 6.19 5.76 26.42
C ASN A 105 6.99 4.79 25.54
N LYS A 106 6.40 3.65 25.17
CA LYS A 106 7.02 2.68 24.25
C LYS A 106 7.19 3.25 22.84
N LEU A 107 6.23 4.04 22.37
CA LEU A 107 6.31 4.72 21.08
C LEU A 107 7.46 5.73 21.05
N LYS A 108 7.61 6.54 22.11
CA LYS A 108 8.66 7.55 22.25
C LYS A 108 10.04 6.90 22.22
N MET A 109 10.26 5.85 23.01
CA MET A 109 11.52 5.09 23.03
C MET A 109 11.86 4.46 21.67
N ARG A 110 10.86 3.91 20.96
CA ARG A 110 11.08 3.37 19.61
C ARG A 110 11.45 4.46 18.60
N GLN A 111 10.96 5.69 18.77
CA GLN A 111 11.31 6.80 17.88
C GLN A 111 12.71 7.33 18.14
N THR A 112 13.13 7.47 19.40
CA THR A 112 14.48 7.94 19.76
C THR A 112 15.54 6.97 19.23
N THR A 113 15.41 5.68 19.53
CA THR A 113 16.33 4.63 19.06
C THR A 113 16.41 4.54 17.53
N LYS A 114 15.28 4.66 16.82
CA LYS A 114 15.28 4.73 15.34
C LYS A 114 16.01 5.96 14.82
N LYS A 115 15.92 7.09 15.52
CA LYS A 115 16.56 8.35 15.12
C LYS A 115 18.07 8.29 15.33
N GLU A 116 18.50 7.65 16.42
CA GLU A 116 19.91 7.38 16.72
C GLU A 116 20.52 6.45 15.66
N ARG A 117 19.92 5.29 15.39
CA ARG A 117 20.38 4.37 14.33
C ARG A 117 20.47 5.04 12.95
N LYS A 118 19.50 5.89 12.61
CA LYS A 118 19.55 6.66 11.36
C LYS A 118 20.70 7.65 11.31
N LYS A 119 21.04 8.30 12.43
CA LYS A 119 22.18 9.22 12.51
C LYS A 119 23.50 8.47 12.36
N GLU A 120 23.63 7.32 13.02
CA GLU A 120 24.78 6.42 12.87
C GLU A 120 24.93 5.98 11.41
N GLU A 121 23.87 5.42 10.82
CA GLU A 121 23.85 5.03 9.41
C GLU A 121 24.18 6.21 8.47
N GLU A 122 23.67 7.42 8.72
CA GLU A 122 23.97 8.62 7.93
C GLU A 122 25.42 9.10 8.09
N GLY A 123 26.03 8.93 9.26
CA GLY A 123 27.45 9.23 9.49
C GLY A 123 28.39 8.33 8.67
N HIS A 124 27.94 7.14 8.28
CA HIS A 124 28.70 6.18 7.49
C HIS A 124 28.41 6.23 5.97
N LYS A 125 27.59 7.15 5.47
CA LYS A 125 27.28 7.22 4.03
C LYS A 125 28.34 8.00 3.28
N SER A 126 28.75 7.46 2.13
CA SER A 126 29.69 8.11 1.21
C SER A 126 29.19 9.47 0.73
N GLY A 127 30.12 10.38 0.41
CA GLY A 127 29.83 11.77 0.03
C GLY A 127 28.84 11.95 -1.13
N LEU A 128 28.73 10.96 -2.02
CA LEU A 128 27.78 10.96 -3.14
C LEU A 128 26.31 10.98 -2.68
N SER A 129 26.00 10.27 -1.58
CA SER A 129 24.64 10.27 -1.03
C SER A 129 24.26 11.63 -0.41
N ASN A 130 25.26 12.37 0.08
CA ASN A 130 25.08 13.69 0.66
C ASN A 130 25.07 14.79 -0.42
N SER A 131 25.76 14.60 -1.55
CA SER A 131 25.75 15.57 -2.67
C SER A 131 24.41 15.59 -3.43
N LEU A 132 23.71 14.46 -3.50
CA LEU A 132 22.37 14.36 -4.09
C LEU A 132 21.27 14.95 -3.18
N ARG A 133 21.58 15.28 -1.92
CA ARG A 133 20.62 15.97 -1.04
C ARG A 133 20.59 17.44 -1.42
N LYS A 134 19.40 17.93 -1.79
CA LYS A 134 19.19 19.38 -1.99
C LYS A 134 19.67 20.12 -0.74
N PRO A 135 20.59 21.10 -0.85
CA PRO A 135 21.00 21.89 0.29
C PRO A 135 19.74 22.55 0.86
N LYS A 136 19.52 22.41 2.17
CA LYS A 136 18.44 23.16 2.82
C LYS A 136 18.79 24.63 2.67
N SER A 137 18.10 25.33 1.79
CA SER A 137 18.15 26.78 1.79
C SER A 137 17.78 27.22 3.21
N LYS A 138 18.69 27.96 3.85
CA LYS A 138 18.36 28.62 5.10
C LYS A 138 17.22 29.56 4.74
N LYS A 139 15.98 29.18 5.06
CA LYS A 139 14.85 30.09 5.05
C LYS A 139 15.30 31.22 5.96
N THR A 140 15.74 32.34 5.39
CA THR A 140 15.93 33.56 6.13
C THR A 140 14.57 33.80 6.74
N ARG A 141 14.44 33.54 8.04
CA ARG A 141 13.25 34.00 8.76
C ARG A 141 13.28 35.49 8.52
N LYS A 142 12.37 36.00 7.68
CA LYS A 142 12.07 37.41 7.71
C LYS A 142 11.73 37.68 9.18
N LYS A 143 12.57 38.49 9.83
CA LYS A 143 12.41 38.85 11.24
C LYS A 143 11.26 39.84 11.27
N ASP A 144 10.06 39.32 11.04
CA ASP A 144 8.85 40.12 10.94
C ASP A 144 8.39 40.48 12.35
N GLY A 145 8.42 41.78 12.66
CA GLY A 145 7.49 42.42 13.58
C GLY A 145 7.88 42.62 15.05
N ASP A 146 9.08 42.26 15.51
CA ASP A 146 9.41 42.45 16.94
C ASP A 146 9.81 43.93 17.21
N ILE A 147 8.90 44.69 17.84
CA ILE A 147 9.06 46.12 18.21
C ILE A 147 10.33 46.37 19.05
N LEU A 148 10.81 45.35 19.77
CA LEU A 148 12.05 45.38 20.54
C LEU A 148 13.33 45.52 19.70
N ARG A 149 13.25 45.61 18.36
CA ARG A 149 14.42 45.99 17.55
C ARG A 149 14.88 47.44 17.79
N VAL A 150 13.95 48.36 18.02
CA VAL A 150 14.26 49.78 18.26
C VAL A 150 14.84 49.98 19.65
N TYR A 151 14.31 49.24 20.63
CA TYR A 151 14.65 49.42 22.05
C TYR A 151 15.66 48.38 22.58
N GLY A 152 16.13 47.46 21.73
CA GLY A 152 17.05 46.40 22.12
C GLY A 152 16.37 45.25 22.88
N LYS A 153 16.86 44.03 22.68
CA LYS A 153 16.30 42.83 23.33
C LYS A 153 16.91 42.66 24.73
N VAL A 154 16.10 42.84 25.77
CA VAL A 154 16.54 42.61 27.16
C VAL A 154 16.77 41.11 27.39
N PRO A 155 17.96 40.70 27.88
CA PRO A 155 18.22 39.30 28.19
C PRO A 155 17.37 38.86 29.40
N LYS A 156 16.73 37.70 29.29
CA LYS A 156 15.75 37.16 30.27
C LYS A 156 16.30 36.91 31.68
N GLY A 157 17.60 37.08 31.91
CA GLY A 157 18.26 36.86 33.20
C GLY A 157 18.46 38.10 34.07
N VAL A 158 18.14 39.31 33.58
CA VAL A 158 18.44 40.55 34.32
C VAL A 158 17.39 40.88 35.38
N LEU A 159 16.11 40.57 35.11
CA LEU A 159 14.99 40.86 36.01
C LEU A 159 14.97 39.99 37.29
N ALA A 160 15.72 38.89 37.33
CA ALA A 160 15.77 38.00 38.49
C ALA A 160 16.68 38.51 39.62
N LYS A 161 17.55 39.50 39.37
CA LYS A 161 18.52 40.01 40.35
C LYS A 161 18.06 41.23 41.16
N GLN A 162 16.88 41.78 40.86
CA GLN A 162 16.35 42.97 41.55
C GLN A 162 15.28 42.65 42.61
N LYS A 163 15.06 41.37 42.89
CA LYS A 163 14.22 40.92 44.01
C LYS A 163 15.12 40.26 45.06
N SER A 164 15.95 41.07 45.72
CA SER A 164 16.65 40.73 46.96
C SER A 164 16.55 41.90 47.90
#